data_AF-A0A6L9LEX2-F1
#
_entry.id   AF-A0A6L9LEX2-F1
#
_cell.length_a   1.000
_cell.length_b   1.000
_cell.length_c   1.000
_cell.angle_alpha   90.00
_cell.angle_beta   90.00
_cell.angle_gamma   90.00
#
_symmetry.space_group_name_H-M   'P 1'
#
loop_
_entity.id
_entity.type
_entity.pdbx_description
1 polymer ?
#
loop_
_entity_poly.entity_id
_entity_poly.type
_entity_poly.pdbx_seq_one_letter_code
_entity_poly.pdbx_strand_id
1 'polypeptide(L)' 'MWTPTHFPSAMRSLNPSTRAKAIEIANRMLEQGALDKQQVVALSVDQARKWARMAHSESLNSSWQPRL' A
#
# COMPACT_ATOMS: atom_id res chain seq x y z
N MET A 1 -5.37 8.15 13.59
CA MET A 1 -4.82 7.05 12.78
C MET A 1 -5.97 6.29 12.13
N TRP A 2 -5.73 5.68 10.97
CA TRP A 2 -6.71 4.85 10.26
C TRP A 2 -6.57 3.37 10.61
N THR A 3 -7.66 2.62 10.47
CA THR A 3 -7.74 1.18 10.77
C THR A 3 -8.29 0.40 9.58
N PRO A 4 -8.19 -0.94 9.55
CA PRO A 4 -8.78 -1.76 8.50
C PRO A 4 -10.30 -1.61 8.33
N THR A 5 -11.00 -1.12 9.35
CA THR A 5 -12.46 -0.88 9.33
C THR A 5 -12.82 0.59 9.20
N HIS A 6 -11.90 1.51 9.51
CA HIS A 6 -12.12 2.96 9.45
C HIS A 6 -10.97 3.64 8.70
N PHE A 7 -11.16 3.80 7.39
CA PHE A 7 -10.17 4.32 6.46
C PHE A 7 -10.81 5.26 5.41
N PRO A 8 -10.02 6.12 4.74
CA PRO A 8 -10.50 7.05 3.73
C PRO A 8 -11.13 6.36 2.53
N SER A 9 -12.15 6.98 1.94
CA SER A 9 -12.86 6.46 0.75
C SER A 9 -11.92 6.13 -0.42
N ALA A 10 -10.84 6.90 -0.60
CA ALA A 10 -9.82 6.65 -1.63
C ALA A 10 -9.14 5.27 -1.53
N MET A 11 -9.09 4.67 -0.34
CA MET A 11 -8.52 3.32 -0.13
C MET A 11 -9.53 2.20 -0.39
N ARG A 12 -10.82 2.52 -0.54
CA ARG A 12 -11.90 1.52 -0.71
C ARG A 12 -11.78 0.71 -2.00
N SER A 13 -11.23 1.30 -3.06
CA SER A 13 -11.03 0.63 -4.35
C SER A 13 -9.83 -0.33 -4.37
N LEU A 14 -9.02 -0.39 -3.31
CA LEU A 14 -7.85 -1.27 -3.23
C LEU A 14 -8.27 -2.69 -2.81
N ASN A 15 -7.52 -3.70 -3.23
CA ASN A 15 -7.69 -5.05 -2.66
C ASN A 15 -7.29 -5.05 -1.16
N PRO A 16 -7.71 -6.05 -0.36
CA PRO A 16 -7.47 -6.06 1.09
C PRO A 16 -5.99 -5.90 1.50
N SER A 17 -5.08 -6.61 0.84
CA SER A 17 -3.64 -6.57 1.16
C SER A 17 -3.02 -5.21 0.83
N THR A 18 -3.34 -4.65 -0.35
CA THR A 18 -2.88 -3.31 -0.75
C THR A 18 -3.48 -2.22 0.14
N ARG A 19 -4.74 -2.36 0.56
CA ARG A 19 -5.38 -1.43 1.50
C ARG A 19 -4.70 -1.45 2.87
N ALA A 20 -4.41 -2.65 3.41
CA ALA A 20 -3.69 -2.77 4.66
C ALA A 20 -2.32 -2.07 4.60
N LYS A 21 -1.61 -2.23 3.47
CA LYS A 21 -0.33 -1.55 3.24
C LYS A 21 -0.47 -0.03 3.14
N ALA A 22 -1.52 0.46 2.47
CA ALA A 22 -1.80 1.89 2.42
C ALA A 22 -2.03 2.45 3.83
N ILE A 23 -2.84 1.77 4.67
CA ILE A 23 -3.11 2.18 6.06
C ILE A 23 -1.82 2.24 6.88
N GLU A 24 -0.94 1.24 6.78
CA GLU A 24 0.37 1.21 7.45
C GLU A 24 1.22 2.43 7.10
N ILE A 25 1.39 2.72 5.81
CA ILE A 25 2.20 3.83 5.31
C ILE A 25 1.60 5.16 5.75
N ALA A 26 0.28 5.30 5.61
CA ALA A 26 -0.43 6.52 5.92
C ALA A 26 -0.37 6.85 7.43
N ASN A 27 -0.47 5.84 8.29
CA ASN A 27 -0.31 6.03 9.73
C ASN A 27 1.10 6.49 10.09
N ARG A 28 2.16 5.90 9.50
CA ARG A 28 3.54 6.36 9.71
C ARG A 28 3.75 7.82 9.29
N MET A 29 3.16 8.23 8.16
CA MET A 29 3.24 9.62 7.70
C MET A 29 2.51 10.58 8.64
N LEU A 30 1.38 10.17 9.22
CA LEU A 30 0.66 10.98 10.22
C LEU A 30 1.47 11.14 11.51
N GLU A 31 2.18 10.10 11.94
CA GLU A 31 3.07 10.17 13.12
C GLU A 31 4.21 11.16 12.93
N GLN A 32 4.69 11.32 11.69
CA GLN A 32 5.73 12.30 11.34
C GLN A 32 5.22 13.74 11.29
N GLY A 33 3.92 13.96 11.17
CA GLY A 33 3.27 15.27 11.34
C GLY A 33 3.56 16.36 10.29
N ALA A 34 4.29 16.05 9.22
CA ALA A 34 4.74 17.05 8.24
C ALA A 34 3.79 17.27 7.04
N LEU A 35 2.74 16.45 6.89
CA LEU A 35 1.91 16.41 5.69
C LEU A 35 0.43 16.54 6.03
N ASP A 36 -0.33 17.18 5.14
CA ASP A 36 -1.78 17.26 5.26
C ASP A 36 -2.44 15.89 5.07
N LYS A 37 -3.58 15.67 5.72
CA LYS A 37 -4.32 14.39 5.63
C LYS A 37 -4.60 13.99 4.17
N GLN A 38 -4.96 14.92 3.30
CA GLN A 38 -5.21 14.63 1.89
C GLN A 38 -3.95 14.18 1.15
N GLN A 39 -2.80 14.83 1.41
CA GLN A 39 -1.51 14.44 0.84
C GLN A 39 -1.08 13.05 1.33
N VAL A 40 -1.24 12.80 2.63
CA VAL A 40 -0.96 11.48 3.23
C VAL A 40 -1.79 10.39 2.57
N VAL A 41 -3.08 10.62 2.33
CA VAL A 41 -3.94 9.64 1.64
C VAL A 41 -3.46 9.37 0.22
N ALA A 42 -3.18 10.41 -0.56
CA ALA A 42 -2.73 10.25 -1.94
C ALA A 42 -1.41 9.48 -2.04
N LEU A 43 -0.40 9.88 -1.25
CA LEU A 43 0.94 9.28 -1.25
C LEU A 43 0.92 7.83 -0.76
N SER A 44 0.17 7.54 0.31
CA SER A 44 0.06 6.18 0.83
C SER A 44 -0.61 5.22 -0.15
N VAL A 45 -1.63 5.67 -0.89
CA VAL A 45 -2.28 4.88 -1.94
C VAL A 45 -1.32 4.59 -3.10
N ASP A 46 -0.58 5.61 -3.57
CA ASP A 46 0.39 5.43 -4.65
C ASP A 46 1.50 4.44 -4.26
N GLN A 47 2.07 4.61 -3.06
CA GLN A 47 3.13 3.75 -2.56
C GLN A 47 2.65 2.30 -2.35
N ALA A 48 1.43 2.11 -1.84
CA ALA A 48 0.85 0.77 -1.69
C ALA A 48 0.62 0.09 -3.04
N ARG A 49 0.19 0.83 -4.07
CA ARG A 49 0.03 0.29 -5.44
C ARG A 49 1.37 -0.13 -6.03
N LYS A 50 2.44 0.65 -5.82
CA LYS A 50 3.81 0.28 -6.24
C LYS A 50 4.25 -1.01 -5.56
N TRP A 51 4.09 -1.10 -4.24
CA TRP A 51 4.40 -2.30 -3.48
C TRP A 51 3.65 -3.53 -4.00
N ALA A 52 2.35 -3.42 -4.28
CA ALA A 52 1.55 -4.53 -4.79
C ALA A 52 2.01 -5.02 -6.17
N ARG A 53 2.42 -4.11 -7.07
CA ARG A 53 2.99 -4.47 -8.37
C ARG A 53 4.30 -5.23 -8.23
N MET A 54 5.17 -4.80 -7.31
CA MET A 54 6.45 -5.47 -7.07
C MET A 54 6.27 -6.86 -6.46
N ALA A 55 5.34 -7.02 -5.52
CA ALA A 55 5.00 -8.32 -4.94
C ALA A 55 4.48 -9.31 -6.00
N HIS A 56 3.73 -8.82 -6.99
CA HIS A 56 3.27 -9.66 -8.11
C HIS A 56 4.42 -10.00 -9.07
N SER A 57 5.35 -9.07 -9.35
CA SER A 57 6.50 -9.36 -10.21
C SER A 57 7.50 -10.33 -9.58
N GLU A 58 7.68 -10.28 -8.26
CA GLU A 58 8.57 -11.20 -7.54
C GLU A 58 8.03 -12.65 -7.57
N SER A 59 6.70 -12.81 -7.46
CA SER A 59 6.04 -14.11 -7.65
C SER A 59 6.29 -14.72 -9.03
N LEU A 60 6.44 -13.91 -10.07
CA LEU A 60 6.74 -14.39 -11.43
C LEU A 60 8.22 -14.76 -11.59
N ASN A 61 9.13 -14.01 -10.98
CA ASN A 61 10.56 -14.26 -11.09
C ASN A 61 11.01 -15.55 -10.36
N SER A 62 10.34 -15.94 -9.26
CA SER A 62 10.61 -17.21 -8.57
C SER A 62 10.06 -18.46 -9.28
N SER A 63 9.25 -18.29 -10.33
CA SER A 63 8.61 -19.39 -11.05
C SER A 63 9.44 -19.96 -12.22
N TRP A 64 10.59 -19.35 -12.52
CA TRP A 64 11.54 -19.84 -13.52
C TRP A 64 12.70 -20.60 -12.87
N GLN A 65 12.58 -21.93 -12.81
CA GLN A 65 13.73 -22.83 -12.66
C GLN A 65 14.01 -23.47 -14.04
N PRO A 66 15.13 -23.15 -14.71
CA PRO A 66 15.53 -23.92 -15.88
C PRO A 66 15.92 -25.33 -15.40
N ARG A 67 15.19 -26.35 -15.83
CA ARG A 67 15.58 -27.75 -15.62
C ARG A 67 16.88 -28.01 -16.36
N LEU A 68 17.91 -28.42 -15.62
CA LEU A 68 19.11 -29.08 -16.13
C LEU A 68 18.82 -30.54 -16.45
#